data_AF-A0A382LAJ5-F1
#
_entry.id   AF-A0A382LAJ5-F1
#
_cell.length_a   1.000
_cell.length_b   1.000
_cell.length_c   1.000
_cell.angle_alpha   90.00
_cell.angle_beta   90.00
_cell.angle_gamma   90.00
#
_symmetry.space_group_name_H-M   'P 1'
#
loop_
_entity.id
_entity.type
_entity.pdbx_description
1 polymer ?
#
loop_
_entity_poly.entity_id
_entity_poly.type
_entity_poly.pdbx_seq_one_letter_code
_entity_poly.pdbx_strand_id
1 'polypeptide(L)' 'DKARNIVLAFDKATTKGLGVVSIGNKMIDPPVVKRALKTMEIAVITGLIPKNWKQK' A
#
# COMPACT_ATOMS: atom_id res chain seq x y z
N ASP A 1 5.16 -9.04 1.29
CA ASP A 1 5.82 -8.08 0.36
C ASP A 1 4.91 -7.36 -0.63
N LYS A 2 4.06 -8.06 -1.41
CA LYS A 2 3.17 -7.40 -2.41
C LYS A 2 2.29 -6.28 -1.84
N ALA A 3 1.58 -6.53 -0.74
CA ALA A 3 0.72 -5.53 -0.11
C ALA A 3 1.52 -4.28 0.33
N ARG A 4 2.72 -4.48 0.87
CA ARG A 4 3.64 -3.40 1.26
C ARG A 4 3.97 -2.50 0.07
N ASN A 5 4.36 -3.09 -1.06
CA ASN A 5 4.71 -2.35 -2.27
C ASN A 5 3.51 -1.54 -2.81
N ILE A 6 2.30 -2.12 -2.77
CA ILE A 6 1.08 -1.43 -3.20
C ILE A 6 0.78 -0.25 -2.29
N VAL A 7 0.88 -0.40 -0.97
CA VAL A 7 0.66 0.71 -0.03
C VAL A 7 1.68 1.82 -0.24
N LEU A 8 2.96 1.50 -0.43
CA LEU A 8 3.99 2.50 -0.73
C LEU A 8 3.77 3.21 -2.07
N ALA A 9 3.31 2.49 -3.10
CA ALA A 9 2.96 3.08 -4.38
C ALA A 9 1.73 3.99 -4.27
N PHE A 10 0.72 3.58 -3.48
CA PHE A 10 -0.46 4.37 -3.19
C PHE A 10 -0.13 5.66 -2.43
N ASP A 11 0.73 5.60 -1.41
CA ASP A 11 1.18 6.79 -0.68
C ASP A 11 1.86 7.78 -1.64
N LYS A 12 2.77 7.28 -2.49
CA LYS A 12 3.47 8.10 -3.51
C LYS A 12 2.51 8.72 -4.52
N ALA A 13 1.50 7.97 -4.98
CA ALA A 13 0.49 8.47 -5.90
C ALA A 13 -0.37 9.56 -5.24
N THR A 14 -0.78 9.34 -3.99
CA THR A 14 -1.58 10.28 -3.19
C THR A 14 -0.84 11.58 -2.96
N THR A 15 0.45 11.54 -2.59
CA THR A 15 1.30 12.74 -2.42
C THR A 15 1.43 13.54 -3.72
N LYS A 16 1.31 12.89 -4.89
CA LYS A 16 1.34 13.53 -6.21
C LYS A 16 -0.04 13.94 -6.73
N GLY A 17 -1.11 13.71 -5.98
CA GLY A 17 -2.49 13.99 -6.41
C GLY A 17 -2.99 13.09 -7.55
N LEU A 18 -2.40 11.90 -7.72
CA LEU A 18 -2.80 10.96 -8.78
C LEU A 18 -3.97 10.10 -8.34
N GLY A 19 -4.99 9.99 -9.18
CA GLY A 19 -6.15 9.10 -8.96
C GLY A 19 -5.90 7.62 -9.25
N VAL A 20 -4.69 7.27 -9.72
CA VAL A 20 -4.31 5.92 -10.15
C VAL A 20 -3.01 5.48 -9.47
N VAL A 21 -2.88 4.17 -9.22
CA VAL A 21 -1.67 3.55 -8.67
C VAL A 21 -1.09 2.60 -9.71
N SER A 22 0.21 2.70 -9.95
CA SER A 22 0.93 1.79 -10.85
C SER A 22 2.22 1.31 -10.20
N ILE A 23 2.62 0.07 -10.48
CA ILE A 23 3.89 -0.51 -10.09
C ILE A 23 4.63 -0.91 -11.36
N GLY A 24 5.74 -0.22 -11.65
CA GLY A 24 6.40 -0.32 -12.95
C GLY A 24 5.44 0.12 -14.07
N ASN A 25 5.26 -0.74 -15.07
CA ASN A 25 4.40 -0.48 -16.23
C ASN A 25 2.96 -1.00 -16.06
N LYS A 26 2.59 -1.53 -14.87
CA LYS A 26 1.26 -2.10 -14.62
C LYS A 26 0.45 -1.23 -13.69
N MET A 27 -0.74 -0.84 -14.13
CA MET A 27 -1.76 -0.21 -13.29
C MET A 27 -2.32 -1.24 -12.29
N ILE A 28 -2.59 -0.77 -11.08
CA ILE A 28 -3.21 -1.55 -10.01
C ILE A 28 -4.65 -1.08 -9.86
N ASP A 29 -5.59 -2.00 -9.98
CA ASP A 29 -7.00 -1.67 -9.86
C ASP A 29 -7.33 -1.17 -8.44
N PRO A 30 -8.25 -0.19 -8.30
CA PRO A 30 -8.64 0.33 -6.99
C PRO A 30 -9.08 -0.74 -5.96
N PRO A 31 -9.81 -1.81 -6.33
CA PRO A 31 -10.14 -2.89 -5.40
C PRO A 31 -8.91 -3.61 -4.84
N VAL A 32 -7.85 -3.76 -5.64
CA VAL A 32 -6.60 -4.40 -5.22
C VAL A 32 -5.84 -3.50 -4.24
N VAL A 33 -5.82 -2.19 -4.48
CA VAL A 33 -5.26 -1.20 -3.55
C VAL A 33 -5.97 -1.26 -2.19
N LYS A 34 -7.31 -1.25 -2.20
CA LYS A 34 -8.12 -1.34 -0.97
C LYS A 34 -7.82 -2.62 -0.18
N ARG A 35 -7.69 -3.76 -0.85
CA ARG A 35 -7.32 -5.03 -0.21
C ARG A 35 -5.93 -4.96 0.41
N ALA A 36 -4.94 -4.42 -0.30
CA ALA A 36 -3.59 -4.28 0.22
C ALA A 36 -3.53 -3.38 1.47
N LEU A 37 -4.25 -2.24 1.46
CA LEU A 37 -4.38 -1.36 2.62
C LEU A 37 -4.98 -2.13 3.81
N LYS A 38 -6.07 -2.87 3.61
CA LYS A 38 -6.72 -3.63 4.68
C LYS A 38 -5.84 -4.75 5.23
N THR A 39 -5.12 -5.47 4.37
CA THR A 39 -4.16 -6.49 4.80
C THR A 39 -3.05 -5.88 5.66
N MET A 40 -2.49 -4.73 5.26
CA MET A 40 -1.45 -4.06 6.04
C MET A 40 -1.97 -3.53 7.37
N GLU A 41 -3.20 -2.99 7.40
CA GLU A 41 -3.87 -2.56 8.62
C GLU A 41 -4.01 -3.72 9.62
N ILE A 42 -4.57 -4.85 9.18
CA ILE A 42 -4.74 -6.04 10.02
C ILE A 42 -3.39 -6.53 10.55
N ALA A 43 -2.37 -6.61 9.69
CA ALA A 43 -1.03 -7.06 10.10
C ALA A 43 -0.38 -6.15 11.16
N VAL A 44 -0.65 -4.84 11.12
CA VAL A 44 -0.21 -3.89 12.16
C VAL A 44 -0.98 -4.11 13.47
N ILE A 45 -2.30 -4.27 13.38
CA ILE A 45 -3.18 -4.44 14.56
C ILE A 45 -2.86 -5.75 15.29
N THR A 46 -2.61 -6.84 14.56
CA THR A 46 -2.27 -8.14 15.15
C THR A 46 -0.81 -8.24 15.61
N GLY A 47 0.00 -7.19 15.43
CA GLY A 47 1.41 -7.17 15.81
C GLY A 47 2.32 -7.99 14.89
N LEU A 48 1.82 -8.49 13.76
CA LEU A 48 2.63 -9.23 12.77
C LEU A 48 3.71 -8.33 12.13
N ILE A 49 3.43 -7.03 12.02
CA ILE A 49 4.41 -6.02 11.60
C ILE A 49 4.37 -4.81 12.53
N PRO A 50 5.50 -4.11 12.74
CA PRO A 50 5.53 -2.96 13.62
C PRO A 50 4.81 -1.76 13.00
N LYS A 51 4.20 -0.89 13.83
CA LYS A 51 3.47 0.31 13.36
C LYS A 51 4.32 1.23 12.49
N ASN A 52 5.62 1.34 12.78
CA ASN A 52 6.58 2.17 12.05
C ASN A 52 7.23 1.45 10.85
N TRP A 53 6.61 0.40 10.30
CA TRP A 53 7.18 -0.37 9.18
C TRP A 53 7.52 0.47 7.93
N LYS A 54 6.94 1.67 7.78
CA LYS A 54 7.23 2.62 6.69
C LYS A 54 8.50 3.46 6.90
N GLN A 55 9.10 3.47 8.09
CA GLN A 55 10.22 4.35 8.46
C GLN A 55 11.61 3.66 8.34
N LYS A 56 11.74 2.61 7.54
CA LYS A 56 13.03 1.94 7.30
C LYS A 56 13.76 2.54 6.12
#